data_AF-A0A7W0JN89-F1
#
_entry.id   AF-A0A7W0JN89-F1
#
_cell.length_a   1.000
_cell.length_b   1.000
_cell.length_c   1.000
_cell.angle_alpha   90.00
_cell.angle_beta   90.00
_cell.angle_gamma   90.00
#
_symmetry.space_group_name_H-M   'P 1'
#
loop_
_entity.id
_entity.type
_entity.pdbx_description
1 polymer ?
#
loop_
_entity_poly.entity_id
_entity_poly.type
_entity_poly.pdbx_seq_one_letter_code
_entity_poly.pdbx_strand_id
1 'polypeptide(L)'
;MTLIAAAGDFPGWLRATHLLNILFLTLLVRSGLEILSSFPKLYWTDHCTPGREWLKLTRRPLPEGRPWTALEEEEEWSPWLALPGGSKLGLGRHWHFATVLGWVVTGVAYVVLLFAANEWRRLVPTSWSLVGGAWDDLVTYLSFELPPPGDPYGPLQQLVYFSIVFLLAPLTIATGAAMSPAVAGRFPGYVRLFGGKQIARSLHLGCLAGFVLFTVVHTVLVVLHGLSTGLAAVLLGSEAASHRLAILLGALSLAFVLIANVLTTVGTRAYPRRAQLALGILVDPIQRGLSHRLVSHQVYEPADISPYLRINGRPPAGDPYAAHAASGFQTWRLDVGGLVQRPLSLSLEELQQLERREQVTKHNCIQGWSGVAAWSGVPLELVLDLCVPLPEARYLVLHAFDDKALTGVGAEPRTGLFYGAIELELARQPQTLLAYEFNGSALPVERGAPLRLRLENQLGFKMVKWIDRIELVADLTEVGEGQGGWKEDHVFFSNGAGI
;
A
#
# COMPACT_ATOMS: atom_id res chain seq x y z
N MET A 1 20.39 -39.44 16.51
CA MET A 1 21.06 -38.44 17.36
C MET A 1 20.14 -37.25 17.52
N THR A 2 19.25 -37.33 18.49
CA THR A 2 18.31 -36.27 18.85
C THR A 2 19.10 -35.30 19.73
N LEU A 3 19.48 -34.15 19.19
CA LEU A 3 20.02 -33.04 19.98
C LEU A 3 18.88 -32.52 20.85
N ILE A 4 18.73 -33.11 22.04
CA ILE A 4 17.96 -32.51 23.12
C ILE A 4 18.77 -31.27 23.52
N ALA A 5 18.33 -30.09 23.06
CA ALA A 5 18.85 -28.83 23.54
C ALA A 5 18.73 -28.84 25.08
N ALA A 6 19.81 -28.50 25.78
CA ALA A 6 19.77 -28.36 27.23
C ALA A 6 18.65 -27.37 27.59
N ALA A 7 17.90 -27.66 28.65
CA ALA A 7 16.90 -26.73 29.18
C ALA A 7 17.60 -25.41 29.50
N GLY A 8 17.42 -24.40 28.65
CA GLY A 8 18.09 -23.11 28.72
C GLY A 8 18.54 -22.54 27.37
N ASP A 9 18.81 -23.38 26.36
CA ASP A 9 19.38 -22.89 25.11
C ASP A 9 18.32 -22.44 24.08
N PHE A 10 18.58 -21.33 23.38
CA PHE A 10 17.75 -20.81 22.29
C PHE A 10 18.07 -21.50 20.95
N PRO A 11 17.08 -22.13 20.28
CA PRO A 11 17.29 -22.82 19.01
C PRO A 11 17.85 -21.94 17.89
N GLY A 12 18.62 -22.53 16.97
CA GLY A 12 19.21 -21.82 15.84
C GLY A 12 18.20 -21.11 14.93
N TRP A 13 17.03 -21.73 14.70
CA TRP A 13 15.97 -21.12 13.90
C TRP A 13 15.41 -19.85 14.55
N LEU A 14 15.28 -19.83 15.88
CA LEU A 14 14.80 -18.66 16.63
C LEU A 14 15.75 -17.48 16.41
N ARG A 15 17.06 -17.74 16.55
CA ARG A 15 18.11 -16.73 16.34
C ARG A 15 18.12 -16.20 14.91
N ALA A 16 17.98 -17.08 13.92
CA ALA A 16 17.90 -16.68 12.51
C ALA A 16 16.67 -15.81 12.22
N THR A 17 15.48 -16.24 12.68
CA THR A 17 14.24 -15.47 12.50
C THR A 17 14.28 -14.13 13.23
N HIS A 18 14.95 -14.04 14.39
CA HIS A 18 15.14 -12.79 15.12
C HIS A 18 15.97 -11.79 14.30
N LEU A 19 17.12 -12.20 13.76
CA LEU A 19 17.94 -11.34 12.90
C LEU A 19 17.19 -10.88 11.65
N LEU A 20 16.50 -11.80 10.98
CA LEU A 20 15.67 -11.47 9.82
C LEU A 20 14.56 -10.49 10.17
N ASN A 21 13.92 -10.66 11.32
CA ASN A 21 12.86 -9.77 11.79
C ASN A 21 13.38 -8.34 12.01
N ILE A 22 14.59 -8.15 12.55
CA ILE A 22 15.20 -6.81 12.68
C ILE A 22 15.39 -6.18 11.29
N LEU A 23 15.95 -6.92 10.34
CA LEU A 23 16.13 -6.43 8.97
C LEU A 23 14.78 -6.03 8.35
N PHE A 24 13.78 -6.91 8.41
CA PHE A 24 12.49 -6.63 7.81
C PHE A 24 11.73 -5.50 8.49
N LEU A 25 11.73 -5.41 9.83
CA LEU A 25 11.08 -4.32 10.54
C LEU A 25 11.70 -2.96 10.19
N THR A 26 13.03 -2.85 10.09
CA THR A 26 13.67 -1.59 9.68
C THR A 26 13.29 -1.16 8.27
N LEU A 27 13.22 -2.11 7.32
CA LEU A 27 12.79 -1.85 5.94
C LEU A 27 11.28 -1.53 5.87
N LEU A 28 10.43 -2.21 6.64
CA LEU A 28 8.98 -1.96 6.72
C LEU A 28 8.67 -0.59 7.29
N VAL A 29 9.34 -0.19 8.37
CA VAL A 29 9.18 1.13 8.97
C VAL A 29 9.53 2.21 7.95
N ARG A 30 10.72 2.14 7.33
CA ARG A 30 11.17 3.17 6.37
C ARG A 30 10.33 3.22 5.10
N SER A 31 9.92 2.08 4.54
CA SER A 31 9.04 2.03 3.36
C SER A 31 7.60 2.44 3.68
N GLY A 32 7.09 2.11 4.88
CA GLY A 32 5.80 2.56 5.36
C GLY A 32 5.75 4.08 5.58
N LEU A 33 6.85 4.66 6.07
CA LEU A 33 7.00 6.12 6.18
C LEU A 33 7.03 6.80 4.80
N GLU A 34 7.67 6.21 3.78
CA GLU A 34 7.58 6.72 2.39
C GLU A 34 6.13 6.72 1.89
N ILE A 35 5.36 5.67 2.16
CA ILE A 35 3.93 5.62 1.78
C ILE A 35 3.13 6.68 2.53
N LEU A 36 3.41 6.87 3.82
CA LEU A 36 2.74 7.87 4.65
C LEU A 36 3.04 9.29 4.19
N SER A 37 4.25 9.58 3.70
CA SER A 37 4.65 10.92 3.26
C SER A 37 3.86 11.41 2.03
N SER A 38 3.34 10.50 1.20
CA SER A 38 2.50 10.86 0.06
C SER A 38 1.11 11.38 0.43
N PHE A 39 0.60 11.02 1.61
CA PHE A 39 -0.61 11.61 2.18
C PHE A 39 -0.51 11.63 3.71
N PRO A 40 0.22 12.58 4.30
CA PRO A 40 0.63 12.56 5.71
C PRO A 40 -0.49 13.05 6.63
N LYS A 41 -1.71 12.52 6.43
CA LYS A 41 -2.92 12.81 7.18
C LYS A 41 -3.69 11.52 7.42
N LEU A 42 -4.30 11.39 8.59
CA LEU A 42 -5.13 10.24 8.96
C LEU A 42 -6.51 10.66 9.41
N TYR A 43 -7.49 9.80 9.15
CA TYR A 43 -8.91 10.09 9.33
C TYR A 43 -9.59 8.94 10.07
N TRP A 44 -10.61 9.27 10.87
CA TRP A 44 -11.52 8.28 11.45
C TRP A 44 -12.70 7.95 10.54
N THR A 45 -12.77 8.57 9.35
CA THR A 45 -13.85 8.34 8.38
C THR A 45 -13.27 8.18 6.98
N ASP A 46 -13.97 7.42 6.13
CA ASP A 46 -13.52 7.15 4.76
C ASP A 46 -13.68 8.33 3.79
N HIS A 47 -14.25 9.44 4.26
CA HIS A 47 -14.52 10.61 3.43
C HIS A 47 -13.29 11.47 3.14
N CYS A 48 -12.27 11.42 4.02
CA CYS A 48 -11.04 12.24 3.91
C CYS A 48 -11.30 13.75 3.67
N THR A 49 -12.38 14.30 4.26
CA THR A 49 -12.75 15.71 4.16
C THR A 49 -11.61 16.59 4.72
N PRO A 50 -11.06 17.53 3.93
CA PRO A 50 -10.03 18.44 4.41
C PRO A 50 -10.42 19.14 5.72
N GLY A 51 -9.51 19.20 6.70
CA GLY A 51 -9.75 19.81 8.01
C GLY A 51 -10.46 18.90 9.02
N ARG A 52 -10.74 17.64 8.66
CA ARG A 52 -11.31 16.61 9.57
C ARG A 52 -10.31 15.50 9.91
N GLU A 53 -9.04 15.66 9.56
CA GLU A 53 -7.99 14.73 9.97
C GLU A 53 -7.80 14.73 11.49
N TRP A 54 -7.59 13.55 12.08
CA TRP A 54 -7.28 13.43 13.51
C TRP A 54 -5.77 13.54 13.78
N LEU A 55 -4.96 13.20 12.78
CA LEU A 55 -3.51 13.37 12.81
C LEU A 55 -3.04 13.97 11.49
N LYS A 56 -2.25 15.05 11.59
CA LYS A 56 -1.64 15.78 10.47
C LYS A 56 -0.13 15.84 10.67
N LEU A 57 0.61 15.14 9.81
CA LEU A 57 2.08 15.06 9.81
C LEU A 57 2.71 15.91 8.71
N THR A 58 2.06 17.03 8.38
CA THR A 58 2.52 17.99 7.36
C THR A 58 2.36 19.40 7.90
N ARG A 59 3.33 20.26 7.57
CA ARG A 59 3.29 21.70 7.86
C ARG A 59 2.94 22.53 6.63
N ARG A 60 2.76 21.92 5.46
CA ARG A 60 2.39 22.63 4.24
C ARG A 60 0.98 23.21 4.37
N PRO A 61 0.79 24.52 4.11
CA PRO A 61 -0.53 25.11 4.04
C PRO A 61 -1.29 24.53 2.83
N LEU A 62 -2.61 24.38 2.97
CA LEU A 62 -3.46 24.03 1.82
C LEU A 62 -3.57 25.24 0.89
N PRO A 63 -3.55 25.07 -0.43
CA PRO A 63 -3.79 26.18 -1.36
C PRO A 63 -5.17 26.80 -1.14
N GLU A 64 -5.22 28.13 -1.03
CA GLU A 64 -6.46 28.89 -0.90
C GLU A 64 -6.88 29.49 -2.26
N GLY A 65 -8.19 29.69 -2.44
CA GLY A 65 -8.73 30.41 -3.61
C GLY A 65 -8.69 29.67 -4.95
N ARG A 66 -8.27 28.40 -4.98
CA ARG A 66 -8.32 27.55 -6.19
C ARG A 66 -8.51 26.07 -5.87
N PRO A 67 -9.02 25.25 -6.80
CA PRO A 67 -8.90 23.81 -6.71
C PRO A 67 -7.42 23.38 -6.61
N TRP A 68 -7.16 22.36 -5.80
CA TRP A 68 -5.84 21.74 -5.69
C TRP A 68 -5.96 20.22 -5.75
N THR A 69 -4.84 19.59 -6.08
CA THR A 69 -4.74 18.14 -6.20
C THR A 69 -4.13 17.55 -4.94
N ALA A 70 -4.47 16.30 -4.63
CA ALA A 70 -3.87 15.61 -3.49
C ALA A 70 -2.34 15.44 -3.60
N LEU A 71 -1.75 15.53 -4.80
CA LEU A 71 -0.30 15.52 -5.04
C LEU A 71 0.39 16.79 -4.54
N GLU A 72 -0.31 17.92 -4.48
CA GLU A 72 0.23 19.17 -3.92
C GLU A 72 0.36 19.12 -2.39
N GLU A 73 -0.25 18.11 -1.75
CA GLU A 73 -0.20 17.86 -0.32
C GLU A 73 0.82 16.79 0.09
N GLU A 74 1.58 16.25 -0.87
CA GLU A 74 2.66 15.30 -0.62
C GLU A 74 3.85 15.96 0.08
N GLU A 75 4.47 15.22 1.00
CA GLU A 75 5.70 15.63 1.67
C GLU A 75 6.92 14.86 1.16
N GLU A 76 8.01 15.59 1.01
CA GLU A 76 9.29 15.03 0.61
C GLU A 76 10.10 14.68 1.85
N TRP A 77 9.98 13.44 2.34
CA TRP A 77 10.75 12.97 3.48
C TRP A 77 12.16 12.53 3.08
N SER A 78 13.11 12.78 3.99
CA SER A 78 14.53 12.48 3.80
C SER A 78 14.76 10.98 3.60
N PRO A 79 15.69 10.57 2.71
CA PRO A 79 16.11 9.18 2.57
C PRO A 79 16.68 8.55 3.85
N TRP A 80 17.07 9.36 4.84
CA TRP A 80 17.44 8.85 6.17
C TRP A 80 16.23 8.25 6.91
N LEU A 81 15.07 8.86 6.76
CA LEU A 81 13.83 8.45 7.42
C LEU A 81 13.02 7.46 6.56
N ALA A 82 12.94 7.70 5.26
CA ALA A 82 12.07 6.98 4.35
C ALA A 82 12.86 6.18 3.29
N LEU A 83 12.29 5.05 2.85
CA LEU A 83 12.87 4.20 1.81
C LEU A 83 12.01 4.30 0.53
N PRO A 84 12.50 4.91 -0.57
CA PRO A 84 13.84 5.51 -0.76
C PRO A 84 13.94 7.02 -0.47
N GLY A 85 12.88 7.67 0.02
CA GLY A 85 12.84 9.11 0.22
C GLY A 85 12.66 9.90 -1.08
N GLY A 86 12.28 11.18 -0.96
CA GLY A 86 12.21 12.09 -2.10
C GLY A 86 10.96 11.93 -2.98
N SER A 87 9.79 11.69 -2.36
CA SER A 87 8.49 11.57 -3.06
C SER A 87 8.46 10.43 -4.11
N LYS A 88 8.99 9.28 -3.74
CA LYS A 88 9.12 8.07 -4.57
C LYS A 88 8.15 6.98 -4.13
N LEU A 89 6.88 7.34 -4.02
CA LEU A 89 5.78 6.46 -3.57
C LEU A 89 5.78 5.09 -4.25
N GLY A 90 5.97 5.04 -5.57
CA GLY A 90 5.99 3.79 -6.34
C GLY A 90 7.02 2.81 -5.80
N LEU A 91 8.27 3.25 -5.71
CA LEU A 91 9.39 2.45 -5.20
C LEU A 91 9.24 2.14 -3.71
N GLY A 92 8.72 3.07 -2.90
CA GLY A 92 8.39 2.82 -1.50
C GLY A 92 7.39 1.68 -1.34
N ARG A 93 6.34 1.66 -2.16
CA ARG A 93 5.35 0.57 -2.21
C ARG A 93 5.97 -0.77 -2.64
N HIS A 94 6.82 -0.79 -3.67
CA HIS A 94 7.53 -2.01 -4.08
C HIS A 94 8.36 -2.60 -2.93
N TRP A 95 9.13 -1.77 -2.23
CA TRP A 95 9.89 -2.21 -1.06
C TRP A 95 8.99 -2.69 0.07
N HIS A 96 7.91 -1.97 0.35
CA HIS A 96 6.98 -2.33 1.42
C HIS A 96 6.42 -3.74 1.18
N PHE A 97 5.85 -4.02 0.00
CA PHE A 97 5.25 -5.33 -0.27
C PHE A 97 6.28 -6.45 -0.36
N ALA A 98 7.44 -6.21 -0.99
CA ALA A 98 8.51 -7.21 -1.02
C ALA A 98 8.97 -7.59 0.41
N THR A 99 9.09 -6.59 1.28
CA THR A 99 9.50 -6.79 2.67
C THR A 99 8.40 -7.48 3.49
N VAL A 100 7.12 -7.14 3.26
CA VAL A 100 5.97 -7.83 3.89
C VAL A 100 6.01 -9.33 3.59
N LEU A 101 6.28 -9.73 2.34
CA LEU A 101 6.35 -11.15 1.97
C LEU A 101 7.43 -11.89 2.78
N GLY A 102 8.65 -11.35 2.83
CA GLY A 102 9.74 -11.92 3.62
C GLY A 102 9.43 -11.97 5.11
N TRP A 103 8.83 -10.90 5.64
CA TRP A 103 8.46 -10.78 7.05
C TRP A 103 7.36 -11.77 7.45
N VAL A 104 6.31 -11.93 6.63
CA VAL A 104 5.22 -12.88 6.87
C VAL A 104 5.73 -14.31 6.80
N VAL A 105 6.55 -14.66 5.80
CA VAL A 105 7.16 -15.99 5.70
C VAL A 105 8.03 -16.28 6.93
N THR A 106 8.81 -15.30 7.38
CA THR A 106 9.64 -15.41 8.60
C THR A 106 8.79 -15.60 9.85
N GLY A 107 7.69 -14.84 9.99
CA GLY A 107 6.76 -14.95 11.11
C GLY A 107 6.01 -16.29 11.13
N VAL A 108 5.54 -16.76 9.97
CA VAL A 108 4.89 -18.07 9.86
C VAL A 108 5.87 -19.19 10.22
N ALA A 109 7.10 -19.17 9.67
CA ALA A 109 8.12 -20.13 10.02
C ALA A 109 8.45 -20.10 11.52
N TYR A 110 8.57 -18.90 12.10
CA TYR A 110 8.77 -18.71 13.54
C TYR A 110 7.65 -19.35 14.35
N VAL A 111 6.39 -19.04 14.06
CA VAL A 111 5.24 -19.59 14.81
C VAL A 111 5.15 -21.10 14.65
N VAL A 112 5.30 -21.63 13.43
CA VAL A 112 5.26 -23.09 13.19
C VAL A 112 6.36 -23.81 13.98
N LEU A 113 7.60 -23.32 13.93
CA LEU A 113 8.72 -23.93 14.65
C LEU A 113 8.60 -23.77 16.16
N LEU A 114 8.05 -22.64 16.64
CA LEU A 114 7.78 -22.40 18.06
C LEU A 114 6.83 -23.46 18.63
N PHE A 115 5.75 -23.79 17.91
CA PHE A 115 4.83 -24.85 18.34
C PHE A 115 5.41 -26.25 18.13
N ALA A 116 6.06 -26.51 16.99
CA ALA A 116 6.64 -27.82 16.68
C ALA A 116 7.76 -28.22 17.64
N ALA A 117 8.58 -27.27 18.09
CA ALA A 117 9.63 -27.49 19.08
C ALA A 117 9.12 -27.41 20.54
N ASN A 118 7.82 -27.21 20.75
CA ASN A 118 7.20 -27.03 22.08
C ASN A 118 7.77 -25.84 22.88
N GLU A 119 8.37 -24.87 22.18
CA GLU A 119 8.93 -23.63 22.73
C GLU A 119 7.85 -22.56 23.00
N TRP A 120 6.62 -22.77 22.51
CA TRP A 120 5.47 -21.88 22.72
C TRP A 120 5.19 -21.59 24.19
N ARG A 121 5.54 -22.52 25.10
CA ARG A 121 5.38 -22.38 26.56
C ARG A 121 6.17 -21.20 27.15
N ARG A 122 7.20 -20.74 26.44
CA ARG A 122 7.97 -19.55 26.83
C ARG A 122 7.18 -18.26 26.63
N LEU A 123 6.26 -18.24 25.66
CA LEU A 123 5.57 -17.02 25.24
C LEU A 123 4.10 -17.00 25.61
N VAL A 124 3.38 -18.12 25.46
CA VAL A 124 1.94 -18.15 25.66
C VAL A 124 1.64 -18.13 27.17
N PRO A 125 0.92 -17.13 27.69
CA PRO A 125 0.53 -17.06 29.08
C PRO A 125 -0.33 -18.28 29.47
N THR A 126 0.04 -18.97 30.54
CA THR A 126 -0.67 -20.17 31.02
C THR A 126 -1.33 -19.96 32.40
N SER A 127 -1.14 -18.79 33.02
CA SER A 127 -1.69 -18.45 34.33
C SER A 127 -2.13 -16.98 34.40
N TRP A 128 -3.24 -16.70 35.09
CA TRP A 128 -3.69 -15.34 35.40
C TRP A 128 -2.78 -14.59 36.37
N SER A 129 -1.96 -15.32 37.15
CA SER A 129 -0.97 -14.70 38.06
C SER A 129 0.05 -13.83 37.32
N LEU A 130 0.27 -14.09 36.03
CA LEU A 130 1.16 -13.30 35.17
C LEU A 130 0.70 -11.84 35.05
N VAL A 131 -0.60 -11.57 35.11
CA VAL A 131 -1.12 -10.19 35.05
C VAL A 131 -0.71 -9.42 36.30
N GLY A 132 -0.86 -10.04 37.48
CA GLY A 132 -0.41 -9.44 38.74
C GLY A 132 1.11 -9.25 38.77
N GLY A 133 1.87 -10.29 38.43
CA GLY A 133 3.33 -10.20 38.38
C GLY A 133 3.83 -9.18 37.35
N ALA A 134 3.15 -9.01 36.22
CA ALA A 134 3.52 -7.99 35.23
C ALA A 134 3.26 -6.57 35.72
N TRP A 135 2.23 -6.37 36.54
CA TRP A 135 2.00 -5.11 37.23
C TRP A 135 3.10 -4.82 38.24
N ASP A 136 3.50 -5.84 39.02
CA ASP A 136 4.60 -5.71 39.98
C ASP A 136 5.92 -5.36 39.27
N ASP A 137 6.28 -6.10 38.21
CA ASP A 137 7.44 -5.81 37.35
C ASP A 137 7.41 -4.37 36.82
N LEU A 138 6.24 -3.93 36.33
CA LEU A 138 6.05 -2.58 35.80
C LEU A 138 6.29 -1.52 36.89
N VAL A 139 5.73 -1.70 38.08
CA VAL A 139 5.93 -0.78 39.21
C VAL A 139 7.41 -0.75 39.61
N THR A 140 8.08 -1.90 39.68
CA THR A 140 9.53 -1.99 39.96
C THR A 140 10.35 -1.19 38.94
N TYR A 141 10.07 -1.35 37.65
CA TYR A 141 10.73 -0.54 36.61
C TYR A 141 10.45 0.97 36.76
N LEU A 142 9.21 1.35 37.09
CA LEU A 142 8.83 2.75 37.33
C LEU A 142 9.46 3.33 38.60
N SER A 143 9.86 2.48 39.55
CA SER A 143 10.67 2.81 40.72
C SER A 143 12.18 2.87 40.43
N PHE A 144 12.59 2.72 39.17
CA PHE A 144 14.00 2.67 38.73
C PHE A 144 14.79 1.49 39.31
N GLU A 145 14.10 0.41 39.62
CA GLU A 145 14.69 -0.86 40.05
C GLU A 145 14.54 -1.91 38.95
N LEU A 146 15.40 -2.93 38.96
CA LEU A 146 15.29 -4.07 38.05
C LEU A 146 14.49 -5.19 38.74
N PRO A 147 13.41 -5.69 38.12
CA PRO A 147 12.71 -6.85 38.65
C PRO A 147 13.63 -8.09 38.64
N PRO A 148 13.33 -9.10 39.47
CA PRO A 148 14.12 -10.32 39.49
C PRO A 148 14.13 -10.99 38.10
N PRO A 149 15.23 -11.68 37.73
CA PRO A 149 15.32 -12.37 36.46
C PRO A 149 14.26 -13.48 36.39
N GLY A 150 13.59 -13.59 35.23
CA GLY A 150 12.64 -14.67 34.97
C GLY A 150 13.32 -15.91 34.36
N ASP A 151 12.59 -17.03 34.31
CA ASP A 151 13.05 -18.27 33.68
C ASP A 151 12.01 -18.79 32.67
N PRO A 152 12.24 -18.64 31.34
CA PRO A 152 13.27 -17.81 30.70
C PRO A 152 12.90 -16.32 30.65
N TYR A 153 11.65 -15.96 30.95
CA TYR A 153 11.14 -14.59 30.88
C TYR A 153 10.33 -14.24 32.13
N GLY A 154 10.45 -13.00 32.59
CA GLY A 154 9.61 -12.47 33.66
C GLY A 154 8.16 -12.28 33.22
N PRO A 155 7.20 -12.11 34.15
CA PRO A 155 5.78 -11.91 33.84
C PRO A 155 5.50 -10.82 32.81
N LEU A 156 6.05 -9.60 33.01
CA LEU A 156 5.83 -8.49 32.09
C LEU A 156 6.42 -8.77 30.70
N GLN A 157 7.63 -9.33 30.67
CA GLN A 157 8.32 -9.67 29.43
C GLN A 157 7.56 -10.70 28.61
N GLN A 158 7.04 -11.76 29.25
CA GLN A 158 6.25 -12.78 28.60
C GLN A 158 4.94 -12.21 28.00
N LEU A 159 4.20 -11.40 28.76
CA LEU A 159 2.96 -10.76 28.26
C LEU A 159 3.24 -9.82 27.07
N VAL A 160 4.33 -9.06 27.11
CA VAL A 160 4.72 -8.17 26.02
C VAL A 160 5.10 -8.98 24.78
N TYR A 161 5.94 -10.01 24.90
CA TYR A 161 6.35 -10.83 23.76
C TYR A 161 5.17 -11.59 23.14
N PHE A 162 4.28 -12.13 23.98
CA PHE A 162 3.02 -12.69 23.51
C PHE A 162 2.22 -11.68 22.69
N SER A 163 2.05 -10.46 23.22
CA SER A 163 1.28 -9.41 22.57
C SER A 163 1.90 -9.00 21.23
N ILE A 164 3.21 -8.88 21.14
CA ILE A 164 3.90 -8.54 19.89
C ILE A 164 3.71 -9.63 18.82
N VAL A 165 3.92 -10.90 19.19
CA VAL A 165 3.90 -12.03 18.25
C VAL A 165 2.47 -12.41 17.85
N PHE A 166 1.55 -12.50 18.81
CA PHE A 166 0.23 -13.10 18.60
C PHE A 166 -0.90 -12.08 18.47
N LEU A 167 -0.68 -10.81 18.80
CA LEU A 167 -1.71 -9.76 18.67
C LEU A 167 -1.28 -8.67 17.67
N LEU A 168 -0.16 -8.00 17.92
CA LEU A 168 0.27 -6.84 17.12
C LEU A 168 0.66 -7.24 15.70
N ALA A 169 1.43 -8.30 15.52
CA ALA A 169 1.82 -8.78 14.19
C ALA A 169 0.61 -9.22 13.33
N PRO A 170 -0.30 -10.09 13.80
CA PRO A 170 -1.52 -10.42 13.06
C PRO A 170 -2.41 -9.21 12.78
N LEU A 171 -2.56 -8.29 13.75
CA LEU A 171 -3.34 -7.06 13.56
C LEU A 171 -2.73 -6.17 12.45
N THR A 172 -1.40 -6.09 12.37
CA THR A 172 -0.69 -5.34 11.34
C THR A 172 -0.93 -5.93 9.95
N ILE A 173 -0.87 -7.26 9.82
CA ILE A 173 -1.18 -7.97 8.57
C ILE A 173 -2.64 -7.72 8.17
N ALA A 174 -3.56 -7.85 9.13
CA ALA A 174 -4.98 -7.71 8.88
C ALA A 174 -5.36 -6.27 8.46
N THR A 175 -4.86 -5.26 9.18
CA THR A 175 -5.07 -3.85 8.84
C THR A 175 -4.44 -3.48 7.49
N GLY A 176 -3.27 -4.05 7.16
CA GLY A 176 -2.66 -3.91 5.84
C GLY A 176 -3.55 -4.45 4.72
N ALA A 177 -4.09 -5.66 4.87
CA ALA A 177 -5.02 -6.23 3.90
C ALA A 177 -6.32 -5.41 3.75
N ALA A 178 -6.80 -4.78 4.84
CA ALA A 178 -8.02 -3.95 4.82
C ALA A 178 -7.84 -2.63 4.04
N MET A 179 -6.60 -2.22 3.75
CA MET A 179 -6.31 -1.04 2.96
C MET A 179 -6.32 -1.30 1.44
N SER A 180 -6.33 -2.57 1.02
CA SER A 180 -6.34 -2.97 -0.39
C SER A 180 -7.68 -2.65 -1.07
N PRO A 181 -7.69 -1.97 -2.24
CA PRO A 181 -8.93 -1.74 -2.99
C PRO A 181 -9.58 -3.04 -3.45
N ALA A 182 -8.80 -4.05 -3.84
CA ALA A 182 -9.30 -5.33 -4.30
C ALA A 182 -9.99 -6.11 -3.16
N VAL A 183 -9.37 -6.15 -1.98
CA VAL A 183 -9.98 -6.77 -0.78
C VAL A 183 -11.22 -5.98 -0.36
N ALA A 184 -11.15 -4.65 -0.35
CA ALA A 184 -12.28 -3.79 0.01
C ALA A 184 -13.48 -3.95 -0.94
N GLY A 185 -13.21 -4.06 -2.25
CA GLY A 185 -14.23 -4.29 -3.28
C GLY A 185 -14.88 -5.66 -3.16
N ARG A 186 -14.08 -6.72 -2.94
CA ARG A 186 -14.56 -8.11 -2.90
C ARG A 186 -15.18 -8.52 -1.58
N PHE A 187 -14.64 -8.01 -0.46
CA PHE A 187 -15.03 -8.35 0.91
C PHE A 187 -15.33 -7.08 1.75
N PRO A 188 -16.36 -6.28 1.42
CA PRO A 188 -16.66 -5.05 2.16
C PRO A 188 -16.85 -5.24 3.68
N GLY A 189 -17.41 -6.39 4.09
CA GLY A 189 -17.59 -6.74 5.50
C GLY A 189 -16.30 -6.84 6.30
N TYR A 190 -15.22 -7.31 5.67
CA TYR A 190 -13.89 -7.37 6.30
C TYR A 190 -13.36 -5.98 6.62
N VAL A 191 -13.52 -5.02 5.70
CA VAL A 191 -13.08 -3.64 5.93
C VAL A 191 -13.96 -2.93 6.96
N ARG A 192 -15.26 -3.26 7.01
CA ARG A 192 -16.18 -2.76 8.04
C ARG A 192 -15.83 -3.22 9.45
N LEU A 193 -15.19 -4.38 9.64
CA LEU A 193 -14.71 -4.83 10.95
C LEU A 193 -13.76 -3.82 11.59
N PHE A 194 -12.95 -3.14 10.79
CA PHE A 194 -12.04 -2.09 11.23
C PHE A 194 -12.69 -0.69 11.24
N GLY A 195 -13.97 -0.58 10.87
CA GLY A 195 -14.69 0.70 10.74
C GLY A 195 -14.34 1.50 9.48
N GLY A 196 -13.74 0.86 8.47
CA GLY A 196 -13.39 1.50 7.20
C GLY A 196 -11.90 1.49 6.90
N LYS A 197 -11.54 1.93 5.70
CA LYS A 197 -10.15 1.95 5.22
C LYS A 197 -9.30 2.95 6.00
N GLN A 198 -9.83 4.14 6.28
CA GLN A 198 -9.05 5.19 6.95
C GLN A 198 -8.79 4.86 8.42
N ILE A 199 -9.74 4.18 9.08
CA ILE A 199 -9.52 3.65 10.42
C ILE A 199 -8.50 2.53 10.38
N ALA A 200 -8.60 1.57 9.44
CA ALA A 200 -7.58 0.52 9.27
C ALA A 200 -6.18 1.11 9.06
N ARG A 201 -6.06 2.17 8.27
CA ARG A 201 -4.79 2.90 8.05
C ARG A 201 -4.26 3.57 9.32
N SER A 202 -5.16 4.11 10.16
CA SER A 202 -4.80 4.70 11.46
C SER A 202 -4.33 3.63 12.45
N LEU A 203 -5.03 2.49 12.51
CA LEU A 203 -4.63 1.32 13.30
C LEU A 203 -3.29 0.75 12.84
N HIS A 204 -3.06 0.69 11.52
CA HIS A 204 -1.80 0.23 10.94
C HIS A 204 -0.62 1.12 11.35
N LEU A 205 -0.79 2.45 11.33
CA LEU A 205 0.23 3.36 11.88
C LEU A 205 0.42 3.16 13.38
N GLY A 206 -0.66 2.94 14.14
CA GLY A 206 -0.59 2.58 15.56
C GLY A 206 0.23 1.32 15.81
N CYS A 207 0.08 0.30 14.95
CA CYS A 207 0.89 -0.91 15.04
C CYS A 207 2.37 -0.65 14.74
N LEU A 208 2.69 0.16 13.73
CA LEU A 208 4.05 0.60 13.46
C LEU A 208 4.65 1.32 14.67
N ALA A 209 3.91 2.25 15.28
CA ALA A 209 4.34 2.95 16.49
C ALA A 209 4.57 1.96 17.66
N GLY A 210 3.71 0.96 17.81
CA GLY A 210 3.88 -0.13 18.78
C GLY A 210 5.16 -0.93 18.58
N PHE A 211 5.49 -1.32 17.34
CA PHE A 211 6.75 -2.02 17.04
C PHE A 211 7.97 -1.16 17.29
N VAL A 212 7.93 0.13 16.95
CA VAL A 212 9.03 1.07 17.21
C VAL A 212 9.22 1.24 18.73
N LEU A 213 8.15 1.48 19.47
CA LEU A 213 8.20 1.60 20.93
C LEU A 213 8.75 0.33 21.58
N PHE A 214 8.22 -0.83 21.19
CA PHE A 214 8.72 -2.12 21.66
C PHE A 214 10.21 -2.28 21.36
N THR A 215 10.67 -1.98 20.15
CA THR A 215 12.08 -2.13 19.78
C THR A 215 12.98 -1.24 20.64
N VAL A 216 12.60 0.02 20.86
CA VAL A 216 13.36 0.96 21.69
C VAL A 216 13.42 0.48 23.14
N VAL A 217 12.25 0.21 23.75
CA VAL A 217 12.17 -0.24 25.15
C VAL A 217 12.89 -1.56 25.34
N HIS A 218 12.67 -2.54 24.45
CA HIS A 218 13.34 -3.83 24.49
C HIS A 218 14.86 -3.69 24.41
N THR A 219 15.37 -2.86 23.50
CA THR A 219 16.82 -2.65 23.35
C THR A 219 17.42 -1.99 24.60
N VAL A 220 16.73 -1.00 25.18
CA VAL A 220 17.15 -0.38 26.44
C VAL A 220 17.19 -1.41 27.57
N LEU A 221 16.16 -2.24 27.70
CA LEU A 221 16.12 -3.30 28.71
C LEU A 221 17.23 -4.34 28.53
N VAL A 222 17.57 -4.71 27.30
CA VAL A 222 18.71 -5.59 27.02
C VAL A 222 20.03 -4.97 27.50
N VAL A 223 20.20 -3.65 27.35
CA VAL A 223 21.39 -2.96 27.87
C VAL A 223 21.40 -2.94 29.40
N LEU A 224 20.27 -2.63 30.03
CA LEU A 224 20.14 -2.52 31.48
C LEU A 224 20.33 -3.87 32.21
N HIS A 225 19.82 -4.96 31.64
CA HIS A 225 19.97 -6.32 32.19
C HIS A 225 21.31 -6.98 31.84
N GLY A 226 22.16 -6.33 31.04
CA GLY A 226 23.47 -6.83 30.65
C GLY A 226 23.55 -7.18 29.17
N LEU A 227 24.07 -6.23 28.37
CA LEU A 227 24.16 -6.35 26.92
C LEU A 227 24.88 -7.63 26.46
N SER A 228 26.01 -7.96 27.06
CA SER A 228 26.84 -9.10 26.64
C SER A 228 26.15 -10.45 26.88
N THR A 229 25.44 -10.59 28.01
CA THR A 229 24.64 -11.76 28.36
C THR A 229 23.46 -11.91 27.40
N GLY A 230 22.69 -10.83 27.18
CA GLY A 230 21.57 -10.83 26.24
C GLY A 230 22.00 -11.15 24.81
N LEU A 231 23.14 -10.60 24.35
CA LEU A 231 23.72 -10.93 23.05
C LEU A 231 24.15 -12.41 22.98
N ALA A 232 24.73 -12.96 24.04
CA ALA A 232 25.14 -14.37 24.09
C ALA A 232 23.91 -15.29 23.94
N ALA A 233 22.81 -14.99 24.63
CA ALA A 233 21.55 -15.71 24.50
C ALA A 233 20.99 -15.65 23.07
N VAL A 234 20.83 -14.45 22.50
CA VAL A 234 20.13 -14.29 21.20
C VAL A 234 20.98 -14.64 19.98
N LEU A 235 22.31 -14.59 20.08
CA LEU A 235 23.21 -14.87 18.94
C LEU A 235 23.87 -16.24 19.03
N LEU A 236 24.27 -16.67 20.23
CA LEU A 236 24.97 -17.93 20.42
C LEU A 236 24.08 -19.03 20.99
N GLY A 237 22.91 -18.65 21.51
CA GLY A 237 21.91 -19.58 21.99
C GLY A 237 21.99 -19.86 23.49
N SER A 238 22.92 -19.25 24.22
CA SER A 238 23.10 -19.52 25.65
C SER A 238 23.72 -18.32 26.36
N GLU A 239 23.23 -17.99 27.55
CA GLU A 239 23.81 -16.92 28.38
C GLU A 239 25.25 -17.23 28.82
N ALA A 240 25.58 -18.51 28.95
CA ALA A 240 26.92 -18.98 29.33
C ALA A 240 27.93 -18.94 28.16
N ALA A 241 27.50 -18.59 26.94
CA ALA A 241 28.36 -18.58 25.76
C ALA A 241 29.42 -17.45 25.80
N SER A 242 30.36 -17.48 24.85
CA SER A 242 31.42 -16.47 24.76
C SER A 242 30.86 -15.06 24.56
N HIS A 243 30.97 -14.22 25.60
CA HIS A 243 30.46 -12.85 25.60
C HIS A 243 31.22 -11.95 24.60
N ARG A 244 32.54 -12.18 24.43
CA ARG A 244 33.35 -11.45 23.44
C ARG A 244 32.89 -11.76 22.02
N LEU A 245 32.63 -13.03 21.73
CA LEU A 245 32.12 -13.46 20.43
C LEU A 245 30.71 -12.91 20.19
N ALA A 246 29.85 -12.92 21.21
CA ALA A 246 28.51 -12.36 21.14
C ALA A 246 28.50 -10.86 20.81
N ILE A 247 29.36 -10.06 21.45
CA ILE A 247 29.51 -8.63 21.14
C ILE A 247 29.97 -8.43 19.69
N LEU A 248 30.97 -9.18 19.23
CA LEU A 248 31.46 -9.09 17.85
C LEU A 248 30.36 -9.42 16.84
N LEU A 249 29.66 -10.54 17.02
CA LEU A 249 28.57 -10.95 16.14
C LEU A 249 27.39 -9.98 16.20
N GLY A 250 27.11 -9.39 17.37
CA GLY A 250 26.08 -8.36 17.53
C GLY A 250 26.42 -7.09 16.75
N ALA A 251 27.66 -6.61 16.85
CA ALA A 251 28.15 -5.47 16.09
C ALA A 251 28.11 -5.74 14.57
N LEU A 252 28.51 -6.94 14.13
CA LEU A 252 28.44 -7.34 12.72
C LEU A 252 26.99 -7.45 12.23
N SER A 253 26.08 -7.98 13.03
CA SER A 253 24.65 -8.08 12.70
C SER A 253 24.02 -6.70 12.56
N LEU A 254 24.32 -5.77 13.48
CA LEU A 254 23.85 -4.40 13.40
C LEU A 254 24.45 -3.68 12.17
N ALA A 255 25.75 -3.82 11.94
CA ALA A 255 26.42 -3.28 10.76
C ALA A 255 25.78 -3.81 9.47
N PHE A 256 25.47 -5.11 9.40
CA PHE A 256 24.76 -5.71 8.28
C PHE A 256 23.39 -5.06 8.05
N VAL A 257 22.56 -4.90 9.09
CA VAL A 257 21.24 -4.27 8.96
C VAL A 257 21.36 -2.82 8.49
N LEU A 258 22.30 -2.06 9.04
CA LEU A 258 22.55 -0.67 8.65
C LEU A 258 23.04 -0.56 7.19
N ILE A 259 24.02 -1.38 6.81
CA ILE A 259 24.55 -1.43 5.44
C ILE A 259 23.44 -1.85 4.47
N ALA A 260 22.64 -2.87 4.81
CA ALA A 260 21.51 -3.28 3.98
C ALA A 260 20.53 -2.11 3.77
N ASN A 261 20.16 -1.39 4.82
CA ASN A 261 19.29 -0.22 4.72
C ASN A 261 19.87 0.91 3.87
N VAL A 262 21.18 1.14 3.93
CA VAL A 262 21.86 2.15 3.11
C VAL A 262 21.93 1.69 1.65
N LEU A 263 22.34 0.45 1.39
CA LEU A 263 22.47 -0.11 0.05
C LEU A 263 21.11 -0.20 -0.65
N THR A 264 20.04 -0.59 0.04
CA THR A 264 18.69 -0.60 -0.56
C THR A 264 18.25 0.81 -0.95
N THR A 265 18.46 1.81 -0.09
CA THR A 265 18.14 3.21 -0.41
C THR A 265 18.97 3.75 -1.57
N VAL A 266 20.30 3.67 -1.49
CA VAL A 266 21.21 4.20 -2.51
C VAL A 266 21.00 3.48 -3.84
N GLY A 267 20.95 2.15 -3.83
CA GLY A 267 20.73 1.34 -5.03
C GLY A 267 19.39 1.63 -5.70
N THR A 268 18.31 1.78 -4.93
CA THR A 268 16.98 2.12 -5.46
C THR A 268 16.95 3.51 -6.09
N ARG A 269 17.67 4.48 -5.51
CA ARG A 269 17.75 5.84 -6.05
C ARG A 269 18.61 5.91 -7.30
N ALA A 270 19.71 5.15 -7.34
CA ALA A 270 20.62 5.10 -8.49
C ALA A 270 20.00 4.34 -9.67
N TYR A 271 19.22 3.28 -9.41
CA TYR A 271 18.69 2.39 -10.45
C TYR A 271 17.19 2.10 -10.23
N PRO A 272 16.30 3.11 -10.32
CA PRO A 272 14.89 2.98 -9.94
C PRO A 272 14.13 1.94 -10.78
N ARG A 273 14.30 1.92 -12.11
CA ARG A 273 13.67 0.91 -12.97
C ARG A 273 14.15 -0.50 -12.64
N ARG A 274 15.45 -0.70 -12.40
CA ARG A 274 15.98 -2.02 -12.02
C ARG A 274 15.42 -2.47 -10.67
N ALA A 275 15.30 -1.55 -9.71
CA ALA A 275 14.70 -1.85 -8.41
C ALA A 275 13.21 -2.24 -8.56
N GLN A 276 12.42 -1.47 -9.32
CA GLN A 276 11.03 -1.79 -9.60
C GLN A 276 10.88 -3.18 -10.23
N LEU A 277 11.64 -3.48 -11.28
CA LEU A 277 11.57 -4.78 -11.97
C LEU A 277 12.00 -5.92 -11.05
N ALA A 278 13.11 -5.77 -10.32
CA ALA A 278 13.61 -6.81 -9.41
C ALA A 278 12.62 -7.11 -8.27
N LEU A 279 12.02 -6.07 -7.68
CA LEU A 279 11.00 -6.23 -6.63
C LEU A 279 9.68 -6.75 -7.22
N GLY A 280 9.33 -6.34 -8.44
CA GLY A 280 8.15 -6.80 -9.18
C GLY A 280 8.17 -8.30 -9.47
N ILE A 281 9.33 -8.88 -9.79
CA ILE A 281 9.49 -10.34 -9.98
C ILE A 281 9.00 -11.12 -8.74
N LEU A 282 9.23 -10.59 -7.54
CA LEU A 282 8.77 -11.20 -6.29
C LEU A 282 7.29 -10.88 -6.01
N VAL A 283 6.90 -9.62 -6.16
CA VAL A 283 5.61 -9.11 -5.66
C VAL A 283 4.46 -9.35 -6.63
N ASP A 284 4.67 -9.10 -7.92
CA ASP A 284 3.59 -9.04 -8.90
C ASP A 284 2.90 -10.40 -9.12
N PRO A 285 3.60 -11.55 -9.21
CA PRO A 285 2.92 -12.85 -9.37
C PRO A 285 1.99 -13.17 -8.20
N ILE A 286 2.43 -12.83 -6.98
CA ILE A 286 1.66 -13.07 -5.75
C ILE A 286 0.44 -12.15 -5.71
N GLN A 287 0.61 -10.85 -5.99
CA GLN A 287 -0.51 -9.91 -6.05
C GLN A 287 -1.51 -10.28 -7.15
N ARG A 288 -1.05 -10.73 -8.32
CA ARG A 288 -1.93 -11.22 -9.38
C ARG A 288 -2.75 -12.43 -8.95
N GLY A 289 -2.11 -13.40 -8.28
CA GLY A 289 -2.78 -14.60 -7.79
C GLY A 289 -3.75 -14.35 -6.63
N LEU A 290 -3.47 -13.38 -5.75
CA LEU A 290 -4.27 -13.16 -4.54
C LEU A 290 -5.36 -12.11 -4.68
N SER A 291 -5.09 -10.98 -5.35
CA SER A 291 -5.96 -9.81 -5.26
C SER A 291 -6.30 -9.14 -6.59
N HIS A 292 -5.41 -9.17 -7.58
CA HIS A 292 -5.56 -8.33 -8.78
C HIS A 292 -6.87 -8.53 -9.55
N ARG A 293 -7.36 -9.77 -9.60
CA ARG A 293 -8.56 -10.17 -10.35
C ARG A 293 -9.82 -10.31 -9.50
N LEU A 294 -9.74 -9.96 -8.20
CA LEU A 294 -10.93 -10.03 -7.36
C LEU A 294 -12.02 -9.11 -7.89
N VAL A 295 -13.20 -9.67 -8.15
CA VAL A 295 -14.36 -8.93 -8.63
C VAL A 295 -14.91 -8.06 -7.51
N SER A 296 -15.10 -6.78 -7.78
CA SER A 296 -15.71 -5.86 -6.84
C SER A 296 -17.22 -6.09 -6.75
N HIS A 297 -17.74 -6.10 -5.53
CA HIS A 297 -19.17 -6.16 -5.19
C HIS A 297 -19.55 -5.05 -4.20
N GLN A 298 -18.80 -3.95 -4.19
CA GLN A 298 -19.06 -2.87 -3.25
C GLN A 298 -20.34 -2.13 -3.61
N VAL A 299 -21.19 -1.91 -2.61
CA VAL A 299 -22.40 -1.10 -2.73
C VAL A 299 -22.44 -0.23 -1.49
N TYR A 300 -22.53 1.08 -1.72
CA TYR A 300 -22.68 2.09 -0.68
C TYR A 300 -24.04 2.76 -0.81
N GLU A 301 -24.56 3.28 0.28
CA GLU A 301 -25.81 4.00 0.28
C GLU A 301 -25.59 5.46 -0.15
N PRO A 302 -26.61 6.16 -0.67
CA PRO A 302 -26.51 7.59 -0.97
C PRO A 302 -26.04 8.44 0.22
N ALA A 303 -26.36 8.02 1.45
CA ALA A 303 -25.91 8.67 2.68
C ALA A 303 -24.40 8.54 2.94
N ASP A 304 -23.74 7.56 2.31
CA ASP A 304 -22.29 7.37 2.43
C ASP A 304 -21.48 8.29 1.51
N ILE A 305 -22.14 8.99 0.56
CA ILE A 305 -21.47 9.88 -0.39
C ILE A 305 -20.65 10.93 0.37
N SER A 306 -19.37 11.03 0.03
CA SER A 306 -18.46 11.95 0.69
C SER A 306 -18.89 13.41 0.49
N PRO A 307 -18.93 14.24 1.56
CA PRO A 307 -19.20 15.66 1.44
C PRO A 307 -18.20 16.38 0.53
N TYR A 308 -16.98 15.86 0.46
CA TYR A 308 -15.94 16.35 -0.43
C TYR A 308 -15.15 15.17 -0.99
N LEU A 309 -15.17 14.99 -2.31
CA LEU A 309 -14.29 14.03 -2.98
C LEU A 309 -13.04 14.76 -3.48
N ARG A 310 -11.85 14.28 -3.14
CA ARG A 310 -10.59 14.91 -3.58
C ARG A 310 -10.39 14.81 -5.09
N ILE A 311 -9.74 15.82 -5.67
CA ILE A 311 -9.33 15.84 -7.09
C ILE A 311 -7.90 15.32 -7.20
N ASN A 312 -7.65 14.49 -8.21
CA ASN A 312 -6.31 14.00 -8.55
C ASN A 312 -6.01 14.40 -10.00
N GLY A 313 -4.85 15.03 -10.23
CA GLY A 313 -4.48 15.64 -11.51
C GLY A 313 -5.20 16.97 -11.78
N ARG A 314 -4.55 17.83 -12.56
CA ARG A 314 -5.14 19.06 -13.09
C ARG A 314 -5.83 18.76 -14.43
N PRO A 315 -6.92 19.47 -14.78
CA PRO A 315 -7.51 19.36 -16.12
C PRO A 315 -6.50 19.60 -17.25
N PRO A 316 -6.69 18.96 -18.42
CA PRO A 316 -5.91 19.27 -19.61
C PRO A 316 -5.96 20.76 -19.92
N ALA A 317 -4.79 21.34 -20.17
CA ALA A 317 -4.64 22.75 -20.51
C ALA A 317 -4.36 22.97 -22.02
N GLY A 318 -4.32 21.90 -22.82
CA GLY A 318 -4.03 21.97 -24.25
C GLY A 318 -5.22 22.35 -25.12
N ASP A 319 -4.92 22.96 -26.28
CA ASP A 319 -5.92 23.48 -27.22
C ASP A 319 -6.96 22.45 -27.70
N PRO A 320 -6.60 21.18 -28.05
CA PRO A 320 -7.58 20.22 -28.55
C PRO A 320 -8.70 19.93 -27.54
N TYR A 321 -8.34 19.72 -26.27
CA TYR A 321 -9.32 19.48 -25.22
C TYR A 321 -10.15 20.73 -24.90
N ALA A 322 -9.53 21.92 -24.91
CA ALA A 322 -10.23 23.18 -24.69
C ALA A 322 -11.32 23.42 -25.75
N ALA A 323 -11.06 23.10 -27.02
CA ALA A 323 -12.05 23.19 -28.10
C ALA A 323 -13.25 22.27 -27.86
N HIS A 324 -13.00 21.01 -27.45
CA HIS A 324 -14.07 20.10 -27.08
C HIS A 324 -14.90 20.62 -25.90
N ALA A 325 -14.24 21.04 -24.82
CA ALA A 325 -14.90 21.56 -23.63
C ALA A 325 -15.75 22.81 -23.92
N ALA A 326 -15.26 23.74 -24.76
CA ALA A 326 -15.99 24.94 -25.17
C ALA A 326 -17.27 24.63 -25.96
N SER A 327 -17.30 23.51 -26.70
CA SER A 327 -18.49 23.03 -27.42
C SER A 327 -19.43 22.19 -26.57
N GLY A 328 -19.17 22.04 -25.27
CA GLY A 328 -19.91 21.08 -24.42
C GLY A 328 -19.70 19.64 -24.84
N PHE A 329 -18.53 19.32 -25.40
CA PHE A 329 -18.12 18.00 -25.89
C PHE A 329 -18.93 17.45 -27.09
N GLN A 330 -19.68 18.29 -27.80
CA GLN A 330 -20.40 17.88 -29.02
C GLN A 330 -19.48 17.39 -30.14
N THR A 331 -18.26 17.94 -30.21
CA THR A 331 -17.25 17.56 -31.21
C THR A 331 -16.33 16.44 -30.76
N TRP A 332 -16.40 16.03 -29.49
CA TRP A 332 -15.57 14.96 -28.95
C TRP A 332 -16.13 13.60 -29.39
N ARG A 333 -15.22 12.68 -29.70
CA ARG A 333 -15.55 11.29 -30.01
C ARG A 333 -14.58 10.35 -29.29
N LEU A 334 -15.10 9.21 -28.84
CA LEU A 334 -14.30 8.11 -28.33
C LEU A 334 -13.91 7.21 -29.49
N ASP A 335 -12.64 7.27 -29.88
CA ASP A 335 -12.08 6.31 -30.82
C ASP A 335 -11.66 5.03 -30.09
N VAL A 336 -12.06 3.88 -30.64
CA VAL A 336 -11.69 2.54 -30.13
C VAL A 336 -11.04 1.75 -31.28
N GLY A 337 -9.77 1.41 -31.12
CA GLY A 337 -8.96 0.78 -32.16
C GLY A 337 -7.96 -0.26 -31.64
N GLY A 338 -6.93 -0.53 -32.44
CA GLY A 338 -5.95 -1.58 -32.19
C GLY A 338 -6.49 -2.96 -32.60
N LEU A 339 -6.33 -3.94 -31.72
CA LEU A 339 -6.73 -5.34 -31.93
C LEU A 339 -8.25 -5.56 -31.77
N VAL A 340 -9.03 -4.96 -32.68
CA VAL A 340 -10.50 -5.04 -32.75
C VAL A 340 -10.96 -5.42 -34.16
N GLN A 341 -12.07 -6.15 -34.27
CA GLN A 341 -12.66 -6.45 -35.58
C GLN A 341 -13.43 -5.25 -36.15
N ARG A 342 -14.03 -4.44 -35.28
CA ARG A 342 -14.84 -3.28 -35.64
C ARG A 342 -14.31 -2.04 -34.91
N PRO A 343 -13.41 -1.26 -35.53
CA PRO A 343 -13.01 0.04 -34.99
C PRO A 343 -14.25 0.94 -34.79
N LEU A 344 -14.29 1.67 -33.68
CA LEU A 344 -15.40 2.56 -33.33
C LEU A 344 -14.93 4.01 -33.25
N SER A 345 -15.85 4.93 -33.52
CA SER A 345 -15.72 6.34 -33.18
C SER A 345 -17.09 6.81 -32.69
N LEU A 346 -17.28 6.89 -31.38
CA LEU A 346 -18.59 7.13 -30.75
C LEU A 346 -18.67 8.56 -30.18
N SER A 347 -19.75 9.29 -30.47
CA SER A 347 -20.04 10.56 -29.79
C SER A 347 -20.45 10.31 -28.33
N LEU A 348 -20.44 11.37 -27.51
CA LEU A 348 -20.95 11.30 -26.15
C LEU A 348 -22.44 10.89 -26.12
N GLU A 349 -23.23 11.39 -27.07
CA GLU A 349 -24.66 11.06 -27.20
C GLU A 349 -24.88 9.58 -27.56
N GLU A 350 -24.06 9.03 -28.47
CA GLU A 350 -24.11 7.61 -28.84
C GLU A 350 -23.76 6.71 -27.63
N LEU A 351 -22.80 7.11 -26.79
CA LEU A 351 -22.49 6.41 -25.54
C LEU A 351 -23.64 6.49 -24.53
N GLN A 352 -24.36 7.61 -24.48
CA GLN A 352 -25.52 7.80 -23.60
C GLN A 352 -26.77 7.01 -24.05
N GLN A 353 -26.83 6.58 -25.30
CA GLN A 353 -27.88 5.70 -25.82
C GLN A 353 -27.68 4.23 -25.45
N LEU A 354 -26.48 3.84 -25.03
CA LEU A 354 -26.21 2.49 -24.51
C LEU A 354 -26.80 2.32 -23.10
N GLU A 355 -26.94 1.07 -22.63
CA GLU A 355 -27.49 0.79 -21.29
C GLU A 355 -26.68 1.53 -20.20
N ARG A 356 -27.33 2.49 -19.55
CA ARG A 356 -26.74 3.26 -18.45
C ARG A 356 -26.72 2.41 -17.17
N ARG A 357 -25.57 2.36 -16.51
CA ARG A 357 -25.42 1.79 -15.17
C ARG A 357 -25.01 2.87 -14.18
N GLU A 358 -25.59 2.79 -12.99
CA GLU A 358 -25.30 3.66 -11.85
C GLU A 358 -24.72 2.83 -10.70
N GLN A 359 -23.69 3.38 -10.04
CA GLN A 359 -23.06 2.75 -8.89
C GLN A 359 -22.59 3.80 -7.87
N VAL A 360 -22.84 3.54 -6.59
CA VAL A 360 -22.26 4.31 -5.49
C VAL A 360 -21.09 3.54 -4.92
N THR A 361 -19.88 4.04 -5.16
CA THR A 361 -18.64 3.27 -4.96
C THR A 361 -17.56 4.08 -4.26
N LYS A 362 -16.69 3.38 -3.53
CA LYS A 362 -15.54 3.98 -2.85
C LYS A 362 -14.36 4.06 -3.80
N HIS A 363 -13.87 5.27 -4.01
CA HIS A 363 -12.59 5.53 -4.65
C HIS A 363 -11.43 5.34 -3.65
N ASN A 364 -10.40 4.62 -4.10
CA ASN A 364 -9.19 4.36 -3.33
C ASN A 364 -7.98 4.96 -4.04
N CYS A 365 -7.40 6.03 -3.50
CA CYS A 365 -6.18 6.61 -4.06
C CYS A 365 -4.93 5.87 -3.57
N ILE A 366 -3.92 5.78 -4.44
CA ILE A 366 -2.62 5.21 -4.09
C ILE A 366 -1.89 5.98 -2.99
N GLN A 367 -2.10 7.30 -2.90
CA GLN A 367 -1.50 8.13 -1.85
C GLN A 367 -2.07 7.79 -0.45
N GLY A 368 -3.25 7.16 -0.38
CA GLY A 368 -3.84 6.68 0.88
C GLY A 368 -5.18 7.31 1.26
N TRP A 369 -5.64 8.35 0.57
CA TRP A 369 -6.99 8.91 0.77
C TRP A 369 -8.07 8.10 0.06
N SER A 370 -9.31 8.23 0.53
CA SER A 370 -10.50 7.61 -0.05
C SER A 370 -11.67 8.58 -0.11
N GLY A 371 -12.73 8.17 -0.79
CA GLY A 371 -14.03 8.84 -0.73
C GLY A 371 -15.08 8.09 -1.51
N VAL A 372 -16.35 8.28 -1.18
CA VAL A 372 -17.49 7.62 -1.82
C VAL A 372 -18.19 8.61 -2.73
N ALA A 373 -18.62 8.17 -3.91
CA ALA A 373 -19.40 8.98 -4.84
C ALA A 373 -20.29 8.09 -5.72
N ALA A 374 -21.35 8.68 -6.26
CA ALA A 374 -22.18 8.07 -7.28
C ALA A 374 -21.60 8.35 -8.67
N TRP A 375 -21.48 7.30 -9.48
CA TRP A 375 -21.00 7.35 -10.84
C TRP A 375 -22.01 6.68 -11.75
N SER A 376 -22.26 7.30 -12.90
CA SER A 376 -23.09 6.69 -13.93
C SER A 376 -22.48 6.84 -15.31
N GLY A 377 -22.77 5.88 -16.16
CA GLY A 377 -22.15 5.77 -17.47
C GLY A 377 -22.52 4.48 -18.19
N VAL A 378 -21.69 4.10 -19.15
CA VAL A 378 -21.84 2.83 -19.88
C VAL A 378 -20.88 1.78 -19.30
N PRO A 379 -21.36 0.55 -19.02
CA PRO A 379 -20.47 -0.57 -18.72
C PRO A 379 -19.44 -0.78 -19.83
N LEU A 380 -18.16 -0.88 -19.47
CA LEU A 380 -17.09 -0.99 -20.47
C LEU A 380 -17.22 -2.27 -21.33
N GLU A 381 -17.82 -3.33 -20.79
CA GLU A 381 -18.16 -4.55 -21.51
C GLU A 381 -19.00 -4.30 -22.78
N LEU A 382 -19.94 -3.35 -22.75
CA LEU A 382 -20.81 -3.08 -23.90
C LEU A 382 -20.03 -2.44 -25.05
N VAL A 383 -19.08 -1.56 -24.74
CA VAL A 383 -18.18 -0.99 -25.76
C VAL A 383 -17.29 -2.07 -26.37
N LEU A 384 -16.84 -3.03 -25.56
CA LEU A 384 -16.09 -4.19 -26.07
C LEU A 384 -16.94 -5.09 -26.96
N ASP A 385 -18.22 -5.29 -26.65
CA ASP A 385 -19.10 -6.11 -27.48
C ASP A 385 -19.41 -5.43 -28.82
N LEU A 386 -19.42 -4.09 -28.85
CA LEU A 386 -19.49 -3.32 -30.09
C LEU A 386 -18.21 -3.45 -30.93
N CYS A 387 -17.01 -3.30 -30.36
CA CYS A 387 -15.78 -3.32 -31.15
C CYS A 387 -15.28 -4.73 -31.49
N VAL A 388 -15.69 -5.74 -30.71
CA VAL A 388 -15.31 -7.16 -30.83
C VAL A 388 -13.78 -7.34 -30.83
N PRO A 389 -13.14 -7.42 -29.65
CA PRO A 389 -11.71 -7.67 -29.51
C PRO A 389 -11.23 -8.90 -30.29
N LEU A 390 -10.06 -8.82 -30.91
CA LEU A 390 -9.41 -9.97 -31.53
C LEU A 390 -8.88 -10.95 -30.46
N PRO A 391 -8.73 -12.26 -30.77
CA PRO A 391 -8.27 -13.27 -29.81
C PRO A 391 -6.91 -13.00 -29.16
N GLU A 392 -6.05 -12.24 -29.85
CA GLU A 392 -4.72 -11.84 -29.40
C GLU A 392 -4.75 -10.65 -28.43
N ALA A 393 -5.85 -9.90 -28.34
CA ALA A 393 -5.97 -8.78 -27.43
C ALA A 393 -5.85 -9.25 -25.97
N ARG A 394 -5.00 -8.57 -25.19
CA ARG A 394 -4.75 -8.88 -23.78
C ARG A 394 -4.96 -7.67 -22.88
N TYR A 395 -4.68 -6.48 -23.40
CA TYR A 395 -4.75 -5.24 -22.64
C TYR A 395 -5.57 -4.19 -23.37
N LEU A 396 -6.15 -3.30 -22.57
CA LEU A 396 -6.86 -2.12 -23.02
C LEU A 396 -6.10 -0.89 -22.52
N VAL A 397 -5.63 -0.06 -23.44
CA VAL A 397 -4.87 1.16 -23.19
C VAL A 397 -5.78 2.35 -23.39
N LEU A 398 -5.97 3.15 -22.33
CA LEU A 398 -6.73 4.39 -22.38
C LEU A 398 -5.76 5.56 -22.46
N HIS A 399 -5.79 6.29 -23.56
CA HIS A 399 -5.03 7.51 -23.76
C HIS A 399 -5.87 8.70 -23.32
N ALA A 400 -5.23 9.70 -22.70
CA ALA A 400 -5.91 10.90 -22.22
C ALA A 400 -5.36 12.17 -22.87
N PHE A 401 -6.18 13.23 -22.88
CA PHE A 401 -5.76 14.58 -23.26
C PHE A 401 -4.79 15.24 -22.25
N ASP A 402 -4.55 14.60 -21.12
CA ASP A 402 -3.73 15.14 -20.02
C ASP A 402 -2.24 15.12 -20.37
N ASP A 403 -1.72 16.24 -20.90
CA ASP A 403 -0.30 16.47 -21.13
C ASP A 403 0.42 16.84 -19.82
N LYS A 404 1.24 15.93 -19.31
CA LYS A 404 1.99 16.10 -18.06
C LYS A 404 3.08 17.16 -18.15
N ALA A 405 3.49 17.60 -19.34
CA ALA A 405 4.33 18.78 -19.49
C ALA A 405 3.62 20.05 -18.98
N LEU A 406 2.30 20.13 -19.15
CA LEU A 406 1.48 21.28 -18.75
C LEU A 406 0.83 21.09 -17.37
N THR A 407 0.38 19.89 -17.06
CA THR A 407 -0.48 19.61 -15.90
C THR A 407 0.24 18.96 -14.74
N GLY A 408 1.48 18.49 -14.94
CA GLY A 408 2.23 17.79 -13.89
C GLY A 408 2.33 18.63 -12.62
N VAL A 409 2.36 17.96 -11.47
CA VAL A 409 2.46 18.61 -10.15
C VAL A 409 3.44 17.88 -9.23
N GLY A 410 3.93 18.57 -8.20
CA GLY A 410 4.88 17.98 -7.24
C GLY A 410 6.12 17.41 -7.92
N ALA A 411 6.52 16.20 -7.51
CA ALA A 411 7.69 15.47 -8.01
C ALA A 411 7.45 14.72 -9.33
N GLU A 412 6.26 14.85 -9.96
CA GLU A 412 5.99 14.22 -11.24
C GLU A 412 6.89 14.78 -12.36
N PRO A 413 7.43 13.91 -13.23
CA PRO A 413 8.05 14.33 -14.49
C PRO A 413 7.09 15.17 -15.33
N ARG A 414 7.63 16.21 -15.97
CA ARG A 414 6.88 17.15 -16.83
C ARG A 414 6.99 16.71 -18.29
N THR A 415 6.44 15.54 -18.63
CA THR A 415 6.61 14.98 -19.97
C THR A 415 5.48 14.03 -20.37
N GLY A 416 5.09 14.11 -21.64
CA GLY A 416 4.24 13.14 -22.30
C GLY A 416 2.75 13.24 -21.95
N LEU A 417 1.93 12.63 -22.81
CA LEU A 417 0.50 12.46 -22.58
C LEU A 417 0.27 11.32 -21.59
N PHE A 418 -0.66 11.53 -20.67
CA PHE A 418 -1.07 10.52 -19.72
C PHE A 418 -1.82 9.39 -20.44
N TYR A 419 -1.50 8.17 -20.05
CA TYR A 419 -2.20 6.98 -20.50
C TYR A 419 -2.14 5.93 -19.38
N GLY A 420 -3.05 4.97 -19.42
CA GLY A 420 -3.06 3.84 -18.49
C GLY A 420 -3.61 2.59 -19.17
N ALA A 421 -3.06 1.42 -18.83
CA ALA A 421 -3.51 0.15 -19.37
C ALA A 421 -4.19 -0.71 -18.30
N ILE A 422 -5.13 -1.56 -18.68
CA ILE A 422 -5.73 -2.57 -17.81
C ILE A 422 -5.76 -3.92 -18.54
N GLU A 423 -5.72 -5.03 -17.80
CA GLU A 423 -6.01 -6.35 -18.37
C GLU A 423 -7.44 -6.37 -18.94
N LEU A 424 -7.63 -6.96 -20.12
CA LEU A 424 -8.94 -7.00 -20.79
C LEU A 424 -10.01 -7.69 -19.92
N GLU A 425 -9.63 -8.63 -19.06
CA GLU A 425 -10.52 -9.29 -18.09
C GLU A 425 -11.12 -8.29 -17.09
N LEU A 426 -10.36 -7.28 -16.66
CA LEU A 426 -10.85 -6.24 -15.75
C LEU A 426 -11.88 -5.33 -16.42
N ALA A 427 -11.75 -5.14 -17.73
CA ALA A 427 -12.66 -4.32 -18.52
C ALA A 427 -14.09 -4.89 -18.58
N ARG A 428 -14.24 -6.20 -18.39
CA ARG A 428 -15.54 -6.90 -18.37
C ARG A 428 -16.12 -7.12 -16.98
N GLN A 429 -15.53 -6.53 -15.93
CA GLN A 429 -16.10 -6.67 -14.59
C GLN A 429 -17.38 -5.82 -14.43
N PRO A 430 -18.37 -6.27 -13.64
CA PRO A 430 -19.69 -5.62 -13.54
C PRO A 430 -19.67 -4.15 -13.09
N GLN A 431 -18.65 -3.74 -12.32
CA GLN A 431 -18.47 -2.38 -11.80
C GLN A 431 -17.39 -1.58 -12.56
N THR A 432 -16.97 -2.07 -13.73
CA THR A 432 -16.07 -1.34 -14.64
C THR A 432 -16.89 -0.53 -15.63
N LEU A 433 -16.75 0.79 -15.55
CA LEU A 433 -17.66 1.74 -16.17
C LEU A 433 -16.86 2.86 -16.85
N LEU A 434 -17.31 3.26 -18.04
CA LEU A 434 -16.96 4.55 -18.63
C LEU A 434 -17.99 5.59 -18.17
N ALA A 435 -17.63 6.34 -17.13
CA ALA A 435 -18.53 7.30 -16.48
C ALA A 435 -18.55 8.64 -17.21
N TYR A 436 -19.76 9.16 -17.44
CA TYR A 436 -20.04 10.50 -17.96
C TYR A 436 -20.94 11.32 -17.02
N GLU A 437 -21.33 10.76 -15.87
CA GLU A 437 -22.06 11.44 -14.79
C GLU A 437 -21.36 11.24 -13.43
N PHE A 438 -21.54 12.22 -12.55
CA PHE A 438 -21.01 12.27 -11.19
C PHE A 438 -22.04 12.87 -10.23
N ASN A 439 -22.40 12.13 -9.19
CA ASN A 439 -23.37 12.55 -8.16
C ASN A 439 -24.70 13.09 -8.74
N GLY A 440 -25.24 12.40 -9.75
CA GLY A 440 -26.53 12.74 -10.37
C GLY A 440 -26.49 13.88 -11.40
N SER A 441 -25.31 14.43 -11.68
CA SER A 441 -25.10 15.51 -12.66
C SER A 441 -24.09 15.10 -13.73
N ALA A 442 -24.05 15.86 -14.83
CA ALA A 442 -23.01 15.70 -15.86
C ALA A 442 -21.60 15.76 -15.24
N LEU A 443 -20.68 14.93 -15.74
CA LEU A 443 -19.32 14.83 -15.22
C LEU A 443 -18.58 16.18 -15.35
N PRO A 444 -18.09 16.77 -14.24
CA PRO A 444 -17.31 18.00 -14.33
C PRO A 444 -15.92 17.79 -14.95
N VAL A 445 -15.36 18.85 -15.55
CA VAL A 445 -14.03 18.81 -16.18
C VAL A 445 -12.95 18.36 -15.18
N GLU A 446 -12.96 18.83 -13.94
CA GLU A 446 -12.00 18.45 -12.89
C GLU A 446 -12.08 16.96 -12.51
N ARG A 447 -13.22 16.33 -12.81
CA ARG A 447 -13.48 14.93 -12.52
C ARG A 447 -13.17 14.00 -13.69
N GLY A 448 -12.91 14.54 -14.88
CA GLY A 448 -12.51 13.78 -16.06
C GLY A 448 -13.50 13.82 -17.21
N ALA A 449 -14.30 14.88 -17.36
CA ALA A 449 -15.20 15.05 -18.50
C ALA A 449 -14.47 14.90 -19.86
N PRO A 450 -15.17 14.52 -20.94
CA PRO A 450 -16.56 14.04 -20.95
C PRO A 450 -16.69 12.60 -20.45
N LEU A 451 -15.57 11.86 -20.40
CA LEU A 451 -15.56 10.44 -20.11
C LEU A 451 -14.33 10.05 -19.28
N ARG A 452 -14.57 9.24 -18.25
CA ARG A 452 -13.51 8.65 -17.41
C ARG A 452 -13.74 7.16 -17.16
N LEU A 453 -12.67 6.44 -16.85
CA LEU A 453 -12.76 5.08 -16.35
C LEU A 453 -13.11 5.07 -14.86
N ARG A 454 -13.91 4.07 -14.47
CA ARG A 454 -14.11 3.58 -13.12
C ARG A 454 -13.79 2.10 -13.10
N LEU A 455 -12.94 1.69 -12.16
CA LEU A 455 -12.48 0.31 -12.00
C LEU A 455 -12.17 0.04 -10.54
N GLU A 456 -13.19 -0.40 -9.82
CA GLU A 456 -13.28 -0.23 -8.37
C GLU A 456 -12.37 -1.15 -7.52
N ASN A 457 -11.86 -2.23 -8.12
CA ASN A 457 -10.87 -3.09 -7.47
C ASN A 457 -9.42 -2.60 -7.65
N GLN A 458 -9.19 -1.54 -8.43
CA GLN A 458 -7.87 -0.94 -8.64
C GLN A 458 -7.71 0.39 -7.90
N LEU A 459 -6.46 0.87 -7.85
CA LEU A 459 -6.13 2.17 -7.32
C LEU A 459 -6.48 3.28 -8.32
N GLY A 460 -6.79 4.47 -7.79
CA GLY A 460 -7.35 5.58 -8.57
C GLY A 460 -6.50 6.08 -9.75
N PHE A 461 -5.20 5.79 -9.80
CA PHE A 461 -4.35 6.19 -10.92
C PHE A 461 -4.60 5.34 -12.19
N LYS A 462 -5.16 4.13 -12.05
CA LYS A 462 -5.59 3.28 -13.17
C LYS A 462 -6.90 3.78 -13.79
N MET A 463 -7.65 4.62 -13.08
CA MET A 463 -8.94 5.16 -13.52
C MET A 463 -8.74 6.43 -14.36
N VAL A 464 -8.30 6.24 -15.61
CA VAL A 464 -7.96 7.31 -16.56
C VAL A 464 -9.12 8.31 -16.72
N LYS A 465 -8.77 9.60 -16.76
CA LYS A 465 -9.68 10.74 -16.94
C LYS A 465 -9.45 11.38 -18.30
N TRP A 466 -10.41 12.16 -18.79
CA TRP A 466 -10.27 12.93 -20.03
C TRP A 466 -9.87 12.02 -21.20
N ILE A 467 -10.59 10.90 -21.32
CA ILE A 467 -10.25 9.85 -22.28
C ILE A 467 -10.33 10.44 -23.69
N ASP A 468 -9.24 10.30 -24.43
CA ASP A 468 -9.10 10.63 -25.84
C ASP A 468 -9.51 9.42 -26.69
N ARG A 469 -8.82 8.30 -26.49
CA ARG A 469 -9.07 7.05 -27.24
C ARG A 469 -8.74 5.81 -26.42
N ILE A 470 -9.25 4.69 -26.89
CA ILE A 470 -8.97 3.35 -26.38
C ILE A 470 -8.28 2.52 -27.46
N GLU A 471 -7.21 1.82 -27.09
CA GLU A 471 -6.43 0.97 -27.96
C GLU A 471 -6.26 -0.42 -27.34
N LEU A 472 -6.60 -1.47 -28.08
CA LEU A 472 -6.41 -2.85 -27.65
C LEU A 472 -5.08 -3.37 -28.17
N VAL A 473 -4.25 -3.90 -27.27
CA VAL A 473 -2.89 -4.40 -27.60
C VAL A 473 -2.66 -5.81 -27.06
N ALA A 474 -1.71 -6.52 -27.66
CA ALA A 474 -1.34 -7.87 -27.24
C ALA A 474 -0.34 -7.85 -26.08
N ASP A 475 0.58 -6.88 -26.09
CA ASP A 475 1.65 -6.75 -25.12
C ASP A 475 1.83 -5.29 -24.69
N LEU A 476 2.08 -5.06 -23.41
CA LEU A 476 2.30 -3.71 -22.87
C LEU A 476 3.62 -3.11 -23.34
N THR A 477 4.61 -3.93 -23.72
CA THR A 477 5.91 -3.50 -24.24
C THR A 477 5.82 -2.69 -25.52
N GLU A 478 4.69 -2.74 -26.21
CA GLU A 478 4.39 -1.95 -27.41
C GLU A 478 4.02 -0.48 -27.09
N VAL A 479 3.78 -0.16 -25.81
CA VAL A 479 3.27 1.15 -25.37
C VAL A 479 4.19 1.78 -24.32
N GLY A 480 4.63 3.00 -24.60
CA GLY A 480 5.50 3.78 -23.70
C GLY A 480 6.81 3.04 -23.36
N GLU A 481 7.14 2.94 -22.07
CA GLU A 481 8.29 2.17 -21.58
C GLU A 481 7.92 0.72 -21.19
N GLY A 482 6.72 0.27 -21.58
CA GLY A 482 6.30 -1.12 -21.42
C GLY A 482 5.84 -1.53 -20.03
N GLN A 483 5.55 -0.58 -19.14
CA GLN A 483 5.23 -0.87 -17.73
C GLN A 483 3.73 -0.80 -17.41
N GLY A 484 2.88 -0.50 -18.41
CA GLY A 484 1.42 -0.56 -18.27
C GLY A 484 0.72 0.77 -18.02
N GLY A 485 1.43 1.90 -18.13
CA GLY A 485 0.84 3.23 -18.01
C GLY A 485 1.89 4.30 -17.74
N TRP A 486 1.48 5.57 -17.88
CA TRP A 486 2.36 6.71 -17.65
C TRP A 486 2.93 6.73 -16.21
N LYS A 487 2.15 6.29 -15.22
CA LYS A 487 2.60 6.27 -13.81
C LYS A 487 3.60 5.15 -13.55
N GLU A 488 3.36 4.00 -14.14
CA GLU A 488 4.23 2.83 -14.07
C GLU A 488 5.56 3.11 -14.77
N ASP A 489 5.52 3.82 -15.89
CA ASP A 489 6.70 4.30 -16.60
C ASP A 489 7.42 5.37 -15.79
N HIS A 490 6.80 6.51 -15.52
CA HIS A 490 7.56 7.69 -15.09
C HIS A 490 7.70 7.86 -13.58
N VAL A 491 6.86 7.19 -12.78
CA VAL A 491 6.93 7.22 -11.30
C VAL A 491 7.00 5.83 -10.65
N PHE A 492 7.27 4.80 -11.45
CA PHE A 492 7.58 3.43 -10.99
C PHE A 492 6.48 2.80 -10.14
N PHE A 493 5.21 3.05 -10.47
CA PHE A 493 4.11 2.33 -9.85
C PHE A 493 4.08 0.87 -10.35
N SER A 494 3.58 -0.06 -9.53
CA SER A 494 3.26 -1.41 -10.00
C SER A 494 2.02 -1.35 -10.89
N ASN A 495 1.97 -2.21 -11.91
CA ASN A 495 0.82 -2.36 -12.77
C ASN A 495 -0.38 -3.02 -12.05
N GLY A 496 -0.13 -3.74 -10.94
CA GLY A 496 -1.16 -4.38 -10.14
C GLY A 496 -1.85 -3.46 -9.14
N ALA A 497 -3.09 -3.79 -8.77
CA ALA A 497 -3.73 -3.34 -7.54
C ALA A 497 -2.93 -3.86 -6.34
N GLY A 498 -1.91 -3.10 -5.94
CA GLY A 498 -1.18 -3.40 -4.72
C GLY A 498 -2.13 -3.42 -3.51
N ILE A 499 -1.84 -4.32 -2.57
CA ILE A 499 -2.48 -4.39 -1.25
C ILE A 499 -2.25 -3.08 -0.47
#